data_AF-A0A955LWA5-F1
#
_entry.id   AF-A0A955LWA5-F1
#
_cell.length_a   1.000
_cell.length_b   1.000
_cell.length_c   1.000
_cell.angle_alpha   90.00
_cell.angle_beta   90.00
_cell.angle_gamma   90.00
#
_symmetry.space_group_name_H-M   'P 1'
#
loop_
_entity.id
_entity.type
_entity.pdbx_description
1 polymer ?
#
loop_
_entity_poly.entity_id
_entity_poly.type
_entity_poly.pdbx_seq_one_letter_code
_entity_poly.pdbx_strand_id
1 'polypeptide(L)'
;MTNKLVLACAGAGKTERIIRESVEHIRSGRKVLVVTYTQNNQRELIHRFIQFNGEATIQFIVKGLYTFLLDDIVRPYQKCIFPKRIKTINFNKSGDPHKRNGRTIPGTAEKIDNRYNPKHYLTSCHAKPVFRTFPTK
;
A
#
# COMPACT_ATOMS: atom_id res chain seq x y z
N MET A 1 -19.44 -10.14 -7.49
CA MET A 1 -18.00 -10.50 -7.41
C MET A 1 -17.81 -11.47 -6.27
N THR A 2 -17.00 -12.51 -6.45
CA THR A 2 -16.77 -13.54 -5.43
C THR A 2 -15.42 -13.30 -4.76
N ASN A 3 -15.43 -12.93 -3.48
CA ASN A 3 -14.21 -12.81 -2.68
C ASN A 3 -13.78 -14.21 -2.22
N LYS A 4 -12.51 -14.56 -2.43
CA LYS A 4 -11.96 -15.86 -2.04
C LYS A 4 -10.85 -15.67 -1.01
N LEU A 5 -10.92 -16.42 0.08
CA LEU A 5 -9.83 -16.54 1.06
C LEU A 5 -9.18 -17.90 0.88
N VAL A 6 -7.86 -17.94 0.75
CA VAL A 6 -7.07 -19.17 0.63
C VAL A 6 -6.12 -19.26 1.82
N LEU A 7 -6.37 -20.24 2.69
CA LEU A 7 -5.46 -20.60 3.78
C LEU A 7 -4.49 -21.67 3.28
N ALA A 8 -3.19 -21.45 3.46
CA ALA A 8 -2.17 -22.35 2.91
C ALA A 8 -0.87 -22.34 3.74
N CYS A 9 -0.39 -23.53 4.09
CA CYS A 9 0.87 -23.75 4.79
C CYS A 9 2.10 -23.41 3.94
N ALA A 10 3.29 -23.31 4.55
CA ALA A 10 4.54 -23.24 3.79
C ALA A 10 4.66 -24.44 2.83
N GLY A 11 5.22 -24.23 1.63
CA GLY A 11 5.34 -25.29 0.62
C GLY A 11 4.05 -25.67 -0.13
N ALA A 12 2.87 -25.18 0.28
CA ALA A 12 1.58 -25.52 -0.36
C ALA A 12 1.35 -24.93 -1.76
N GLY A 13 2.39 -24.43 -2.45
CA GLY A 13 2.27 -23.92 -3.82
C GLY A 13 1.52 -22.58 -3.95
N LYS A 14 1.50 -21.74 -2.91
CA LYS A 14 0.80 -20.44 -2.93
C LYS A 14 1.16 -19.56 -4.14
N THR A 15 2.46 -19.38 -4.38
CA THR A 15 2.96 -18.56 -5.48
C THR A 15 2.53 -19.15 -6.83
N GLU A 16 2.65 -20.47 -6.99
CA GLU A 16 2.26 -21.17 -8.22
C GLU A 16 0.77 -20.97 -8.54
N ARG A 17 -0.09 -21.12 -7.53
CA ARG A 17 -1.51 -20.87 -7.66
C ARG A 17 -1.82 -19.44 -8.10
N ILE A 18 -1.17 -18.44 -7.49
CA ILE A 18 -1.34 -17.03 -7.87
C ILE A 18 -0.98 -16.83 -9.34
N ILE A 19 0.14 -17.39 -9.81
CA ILE A 19 0.57 -17.25 -11.21
C ILE A 19 -0.44 -17.89 -12.17
N ARG A 20 -0.85 -19.13 -11.91
CA ARG A 20 -1.82 -19.85 -12.76
C ARG A 20 -3.15 -19.10 -12.87
N GLU A 21 -3.72 -18.70 -11.74
CA GLU A 21 -4.98 -17.93 -11.72
C GLU A 21 -4.81 -16.58 -12.43
N SER A 22 -3.65 -15.92 -12.29
CA SER A 22 -3.37 -14.64 -12.97
C SER A 22 -3.35 -14.78 -14.49
N VAL A 23 -2.70 -15.83 -15.02
CA VAL A 23 -2.63 -16.09 -16.46
C VAL A 23 -4.00 -16.44 -17.02
N GLU A 24 -4.80 -17.25 -16.32
CA GLU A 24 -6.19 -17.55 -16.70
C GLU A 24 -7.03 -16.26 -16.80
N HIS A 25 -6.88 -15.35 -15.83
CA HIS A 25 -7.57 -14.06 -15.86
C HIS A 25 -7.11 -13.16 -17.01
N ILE A 26 -5.82 -13.10 -17.29
CA ILE A 26 -5.27 -12.29 -18.39
C ILE A 26 -5.73 -12.82 -19.74
N ARG A 27 -5.75 -14.14 -19.94
CA ARG A 27 -6.28 -14.77 -21.16
C ARG A 27 -7.77 -14.47 -21.37
N SER A 28 -8.51 -14.21 -20.29
CA SER A 28 -9.91 -13.74 -20.35
C SER A 28 -10.06 -12.23 -20.57
N GLY A 29 -8.98 -11.51 -20.88
CA GLY A 29 -8.98 -10.07 -21.15
C GLY A 29 -9.02 -9.19 -19.89
N ARG A 30 -8.69 -9.74 -18.71
CA ARG A 30 -8.70 -9.00 -17.44
C ARG A 30 -7.31 -8.55 -17.03
N LYS A 31 -7.24 -7.42 -16.31
CA LYS A 31 -6.00 -6.97 -15.65
C LYS A 31 -5.91 -7.57 -14.25
N VAL A 32 -4.70 -7.93 -13.84
CA VAL A 32 -4.40 -8.54 -12.55
C VAL A 32 -3.38 -7.67 -11.81
N LEU A 33 -3.71 -7.31 -10.57
CA LEU A 33 -2.81 -6.66 -9.62
C LEU A 33 -2.51 -7.62 -8.47
N VAL A 34 -1.24 -7.98 -8.31
CA VAL A 34 -0.76 -8.74 -7.15
C VAL A 34 -0.05 -7.80 -6.19
N VAL A 35 -0.52 -7.74 -4.95
CA VAL A 35 0.11 -6.94 -3.89
C VAL A 35 0.82 -7.87 -2.92
N THR A 36 2.10 -7.61 -2.62
CA THR A 36 2.89 -8.41 -1.69
C THR A 36 3.77 -7.53 -0.80
N TYR A 37 4.30 -8.12 0.29
CA TYR A 37 4.97 -7.36 1.33
C TYR A 37 6.45 -7.10 1.04
N THR A 38 7.19 -8.09 0.54
CA THR A 38 8.65 -8.00 0.39
C THR A 38 9.04 -7.74 -1.07
N GLN A 39 10.20 -7.12 -1.29
CA GLN A 39 10.75 -6.94 -2.63
C GLN A 39 11.19 -8.26 -3.27
N ASN A 40 11.64 -9.22 -2.46
CA ASN A 40 12.01 -10.54 -2.96
C ASN A 40 10.82 -11.27 -3.56
N ASN A 41 9.67 -11.27 -2.86
CA ASN A 41 8.45 -11.90 -3.36
C ASN A 41 7.95 -11.23 -4.65
N GLN A 42 8.14 -9.91 -4.81
CA GLN A 42 7.78 -9.20 -6.04
C GLN A 42 8.61 -9.71 -7.22
N ARG A 43 9.94 -9.77 -7.06
CA ARG A 43 10.83 -10.29 -8.11
C ARG A 43 10.52 -11.74 -8.45
N GLU A 44 10.29 -12.57 -7.44
CA GLU A 44 9.94 -13.98 -7.64
C GLU A 44 8.62 -14.15 -8.38
N LEU A 45 7.58 -13.39 -8.03
CA LEU A 45 6.30 -13.40 -8.73
C LEU A 45 6.44 -12.98 -10.20
N ILE A 46 7.18 -11.90 -10.47
CA ILE A 46 7.43 -11.42 -11.84
C ILE A 46 8.19 -12.47 -12.64
N HIS A 47 9.24 -13.06 -12.06
CA HIS A 47 10.05 -14.07 -12.73
C HIS A 47 9.23 -15.33 -13.06
N ARG A 48 8.52 -15.89 -12.07
CA ARG A 48 7.67 -17.07 -12.29
C ARG A 48 6.53 -16.79 -13.28
N PHE A 49 5.97 -15.58 -13.24
CA PHE A 49 4.97 -15.17 -14.22
C PHE A 49 5.53 -15.22 -15.65
N ILE A 50 6.71 -14.64 -15.89
CA ILE A 50 7.35 -14.64 -17.21
C ILE A 50 7.67 -16.08 -17.65
N GLN A 51 8.18 -16.92 -16.75
CA GLN A 51 8.44 -18.33 -17.06
C GLN A 51 7.18 -19.09 -17.48
N PHE A 52 6.03 -18.80 -16.87
CA PHE A 52 4.78 -19.50 -17.15
C PHE A 52 4.01 -18.90 -18.35
N ASN A 53 3.98 -17.58 -18.46
CA ASN A 53 3.26 -16.86 -19.52
C ASN A 53 4.07 -16.74 -20.82
N GLY A 54 5.40 -16.93 -20.76
CA GLY A 54 6.34 -16.76 -21.87
C GLY A 54 6.90 -15.34 -21.97
N GLU A 55 6.10 -14.33 -21.69
CA GLU A 55 6.51 -12.92 -21.77
C GLU A 55 5.89 -12.04 -20.68
N ALA A 56 6.49 -10.87 -20.45
CA ALA A 56 5.92 -9.84 -19.61
C ALA A 56 4.74 -9.14 -20.33
N THR A 57 3.71 -8.75 -19.57
CA THR A 57 2.55 -8.05 -20.13
C THR A 57 2.13 -6.91 -19.21
N ILE A 58 1.60 -5.83 -19.80
CA ILE A 58 1.05 -4.69 -19.05
C ILE A 58 -0.21 -5.05 -18.25
N GLN A 59 -0.79 -6.23 -18.49
CA GLN A 59 -1.98 -6.72 -17.79
C GLN A 59 -1.65 -7.37 -16.44
N PHE A 60 -0.39 -7.71 -16.18
CA PHE A 60 0.06 -8.28 -14.91
C PHE A 60 0.94 -7.29 -14.17
N ILE A 61 0.44 -6.76 -13.05
CA ILE A 61 1.15 -5.77 -12.25
C ILE A 61 1.43 -6.36 -10.88
N VAL A 62 2.68 -6.30 -10.44
CA VAL A 62 3.08 -6.68 -9.08
C VAL A 62 3.53 -5.42 -8.34
N LYS A 63 2.90 -5.12 -7.19
CA LYS A 63 3.25 -3.97 -6.35
C LYS A 63 3.60 -4.42 -4.93
N GLY A 64 4.56 -3.71 -4.34
CA GLY A 64 4.76 -3.73 -2.89
C GLY A 64 3.58 -3.07 -2.18
N LEU A 65 3.21 -3.55 -1.00
CA LEU A 65 2.10 -3.01 -0.21
C LEU A 65 2.19 -1.49 -0.05
N TYR A 66 3.36 -0.95 0.31
CA TYR A 66 3.54 0.49 0.50
C TYR A 66 3.46 1.29 -0.79
N THR A 67 3.93 0.73 -1.91
CA THR A 67 3.79 1.36 -3.23
C THR A 67 2.33 1.42 -3.62
N PHE A 68 1.58 0.33 -3.44
CA PHE A 68 0.14 0.29 -3.67
C PHE A 68 -0.63 1.33 -2.86
N LEU A 69 -0.36 1.41 -1.55
CA LEU A 69 -0.98 2.43 -0.69
C LEU A 69 -0.69 3.86 -1.19
N LEU A 70 0.53 4.13 -1.63
CA LEU A 70 0.89 5.47 -2.12
C LEU A 70 0.29 5.78 -3.49
N ASP A 71 0.46 4.89 -4.47
CA ASP A 71 0.13 5.16 -5.87
C ASP A 71 -1.36 5.02 -6.17
N ASP A 72 -2.04 4.06 -5.54
CA ASP A 72 -3.43 3.73 -5.87
C ASP A 72 -4.42 4.31 -4.85
N ILE A 73 -3.97 4.61 -3.62
CA ILE A 73 -4.87 5.10 -2.55
C ILE A 73 -4.57 6.56 -2.19
N VAL A 74 -3.33 6.93 -1.89
CA VAL A 74 -3.04 8.27 -1.36
C VAL A 74 -2.91 9.32 -2.46
N ARG A 75 -2.01 9.10 -3.43
CA ARG A 75 -1.63 10.10 -4.44
C ARG A 75 -2.78 10.56 -5.35
N PRO A 76 -3.74 9.70 -5.76
CA PRO A 76 -4.83 10.13 -6.63
C PRO A 76 -5.71 11.23 -6.03
N TYR A 77 -5.98 11.16 -4.72
CA TYR A 77 -6.84 12.11 -4.00
C TYR A 77 -6.06 13.20 -3.27
N GLN A 78 -4.73 13.08 -3.24
CA GLN A 78 -3.89 13.95 -2.44
C GLN A 78 -4.03 15.43 -2.80
N LYS A 79 -4.14 15.78 -4.09
CA LYS A 79 -4.24 17.18 -4.52
C LYS A 79 -5.49 17.90 -4.00
N CYS A 80 -6.52 17.14 -3.59
CA CYS A 80 -7.72 17.70 -2.95
C CYS A 80 -7.44 18.26 -1.55
N ILE A 81 -6.37 17.82 -0.90
CA ILE A 81 -6.02 18.19 0.49
C ILE A 81 -4.67 18.89 0.56
N PHE A 82 -3.66 18.39 -0.16
CA PHE A 82 -2.28 18.89 -0.15
C PHE A 82 -1.71 19.07 -1.56
N PRO A 83 -1.13 20.25 -1.87
CA PRO A 83 -0.59 20.52 -3.20
C PRO A 83 0.73 19.78 -3.48
N LYS A 84 1.52 19.47 -2.44
CA LYS A 84 2.86 18.85 -2.58
C LYS A 84 2.79 17.33 -2.58
N ARG A 85 3.38 16.68 -3.58
CA ARG A 85 3.42 15.20 -3.69
C ARG A 85 4.06 14.55 -2.45
N ILE A 86 3.35 13.59 -1.87
CA ILE A 86 3.82 12.72 -0.80
C ILE A 86 4.83 11.71 -1.37
N LYS A 87 6.04 11.71 -0.81
CA LYS A 87 7.14 10.87 -1.29
C LYS A 87 7.11 9.46 -0.73
N THR A 88 6.88 9.31 0.57
CA THR A 88 6.95 8.03 1.29
C THR A 88 6.06 8.07 2.53
N ILE A 89 5.80 6.92 3.16
CA ILE A 89 5.03 6.80 4.40
C ILE A 89 5.95 6.93 5.62
N ASN A 90 5.54 7.69 6.64
CA ASN A 90 6.24 7.72 7.92
C ASN A 90 5.55 6.77 8.93
N PHE A 91 6.20 5.65 9.22
CA PHE A 91 5.79 4.75 10.30
C PHE A 91 6.42 5.23 11.60
N ASN A 92 5.64 5.94 12.42
CA ASN A 92 6.14 6.42 13.70
C ASN A 92 6.41 5.24 14.64
N LYS A 93 7.67 5.08 15.06
CA LYS A 93 8.08 4.02 16.01
C LYS A 93 7.64 4.31 17.45
N SER A 94 7.21 5.55 17.74
CA SER A 94 6.97 6.03 19.11
C SER A 94 5.48 6.22 19.44
N GLY A 95 4.57 5.57 18.72
CA GLY A 95 3.12 5.62 18.95
C GLY A 95 2.41 6.75 18.19
N ASP A 96 1.28 7.20 18.73
CA ASP A 96 0.44 8.23 18.11
C ASP A 96 1.22 9.55 17.95
N PRO A 97 1.51 10.00 16.71
CA PRO A 97 2.27 11.22 16.46
C PRO A 97 1.59 12.50 16.99
N HIS A 98 0.30 12.41 17.32
CA HIS A 98 -0.46 13.52 17.88
C HIS A 98 -0.50 13.52 19.40
N LYS A 99 0.20 12.58 20.06
CA LYS A 99 0.28 12.51 21.51
C LYS A 99 1.70 12.71 22.01
N ARG A 100 1.84 13.43 23.12
CA ARG A 100 3.08 13.58 23.88
C ARG A 100 2.76 13.32 25.35
N ASN A 101 3.47 12.37 25.97
CA ASN A 101 3.22 11.93 27.35
C ASN A 101 1.74 11.59 27.60
N GLY A 102 1.10 10.88 26.66
CA GLY A 102 -0.32 10.48 26.74
C GLY A 102 -1.35 11.58 26.41
N ARG A 103 -0.94 12.85 26.29
CA ARG A 103 -1.85 13.98 26.00
C ARG A 103 -1.79 14.40 24.54
N THR A 104 -2.93 14.82 23.98
CA THR A 104 -3.00 15.36 22.62
C THR A 104 -2.22 16.67 22.53
N ILE A 105 -1.37 16.80 21.52
CA ILE A 105 -0.58 18.01 21.28
C ILE A 105 -1.52 19.11 20.74
N PRO A 106 -1.56 20.32 21.35
CA PRO A 106 -2.38 21.42 20.85
C PRO A 106 -2.08 21.76 19.38
N GLY A 107 -3.10 22.11 18.60
CA GLY A 107 -2.94 22.44 17.17
C GLY A 107 -2.72 21.22 16.25
N THR A 108 -2.92 20.00 16.75
CA THR A 108 -2.89 18.76 15.95
C THR A 108 -4.28 18.21 15.63
N ALA A 109 -5.34 19.00 15.82
CA ALA A 109 -6.68 18.62 15.36
C ALA A 109 -6.69 18.41 13.84
N GLU A 110 -7.51 17.47 13.36
CA GLU A 110 -7.64 17.11 11.94
C GLU A 110 -8.11 18.30 11.10
N LYS A 111 -9.09 19.04 11.62
CA LYS A 111 -9.61 20.28 11.03
C LYS A 111 -9.44 21.44 12.00
N ILE A 112 -9.07 22.59 11.44
CA ILE A 112 -9.03 23.88 12.13
C ILE A 112 -9.73 24.87 11.21
N ASP A 113 -10.71 25.61 11.71
CA ASP A 113 -11.49 26.60 10.95
C ASP A 113 -12.06 26.05 9.63
N ASN A 114 -12.65 24.85 9.67
CA ASN A 114 -13.17 24.09 8.53
C ASN A 114 -12.15 23.72 7.43
N ARG A 115 -10.85 23.92 7.66
CA ARG A 115 -9.77 23.51 6.74
C ARG A 115 -9.03 22.30 7.31
N TYR A 116 -8.58 21.42 6.41
CA TYR A 116 -7.70 20.31 6.80
C TYR A 116 -6.37 20.84 7.29
N ASN A 117 -5.93 20.38 8.47
CA ASN A 117 -4.68 20.79 9.08
C ASN A 117 -3.51 19.95 8.51
N PRO A 118 -2.58 20.53 7.73
CA PRO A 118 -1.46 19.76 7.19
C PRO A 118 -0.55 19.17 8.27
N LYS A 119 -0.48 19.77 9.46
CA LYS A 119 0.31 19.23 10.58
C LYS A 119 -0.29 17.96 11.17
N HIS A 120 -1.58 17.70 10.94
CA HIS A 120 -2.21 16.45 11.34
C HIS A 120 -1.75 15.30 10.44
N TYR A 121 -1.66 15.52 9.13
CA TYR A 121 -1.36 14.42 8.22
C TYR A 121 0.09 14.37 7.78
N LEU A 122 0.86 15.45 7.86
CA LEU A 122 2.20 15.56 7.29
C LEU A 122 3.27 15.84 8.34
N THR A 123 4.48 15.32 8.10
CA THR A 123 5.68 15.73 8.85
C THR A 123 6.01 17.20 8.60
N SER A 124 6.83 17.83 9.46
CA SER A 124 7.26 19.23 9.32
C SER A 124 7.88 19.57 7.95
N CYS A 125 8.57 18.62 7.32
CA CYS A 125 9.11 18.78 5.97
C CYS A 125 8.07 18.62 4.84
N HIS A 126 6.80 18.39 5.17
CA HIS A 126 5.66 18.21 4.25
C HIS A 126 5.84 17.14 3.15
N ALA A 127 6.79 16.21 3.34
CA ALA A 127 7.14 15.20 2.34
C ALA A 127 6.60 13.80 2.65
N LYS A 128 6.13 13.57 3.89
CA LYS A 128 5.73 12.25 4.39
C LYS A 128 4.41 12.36 5.17
N PRO A 129 3.43 11.49 4.93
CA PRO A 129 2.26 11.41 5.74
C PRO A 129 2.60 10.69 7.05
N VAL A 130 2.02 11.16 8.14
CA VAL A 130 2.14 10.53 9.44
C VAL A 130 0.90 9.67 9.63
N PHE A 131 1.11 8.36 9.74
CA PHE A 131 0.03 7.46 10.09
C PHE A 131 -0.01 7.28 11.59
N ARG A 132 -1.22 7.30 12.15
CA ARG A 132 -1.46 6.69 13.46
C ARG A 132 -1.13 5.22 13.34
N THR A 133 -0.06 4.81 14.02
CA THR A 133 0.13 3.40 14.31
C THR A 133 -0.97 3.00 15.28
N PHE A 134 -1.74 1.98 14.93
CA PHE A 134 -2.62 1.35 15.91
C PHE A 134 -1.73 0.87 17.07
N PRO A 135 -2.15 1.05 18.33
CA PRO A 135 -1.36 0.56 19.45
C PRO A 135 -1.09 -0.92 19.23
N THR A 136 0.19 -1.29 19.20
CA THR A 136 0.58 -2.68 19.38
C THR A 136 0.18 -3.05 20.79
N LYS A 137 -0.85 -3.88 20.92
CA LYS A 137 -1.18 -4.53 22.20
C LYS A 137 -0.01 -5.38 22.66
#